data_AF-A0A967MK16-F1
#
_entry.id   AF-A0A967MK16-F1
#
_cell.length_a   1.000
_cell.length_b   1.000
_cell.length_c   1.000
_cell.angle_alpha   90.00
_cell.angle_beta   90.00
_cell.angle_gamma   90.00
#
_symmetry.space_group_name_H-M   'P 1'
#
loop_
_entity.id
_entity.type
_entity.pdbx_description
1 polymer ?
#
loop_
_entity_poly.entity_id
_entity_poly.type
_entity_poly.pdbx_seq_one_letter_code
_entity_poly.pdbx_strand_id
1 'polypeptide(L)'
;MPRQPVLDAQVALRWCRAALDALADAREEIDALNVYPVPDGDTGTNLYLTMESATQAAEAAAGREDAALSDVMAAAARGALLGARGNSGVIFAQMLRGVAGAFGDQDDDNDASALAAALERAAAEGWA
;
A
#
# COMPACT_ATOMS: atom_id res chain seq x y z
N MET A 1 19.43 -5.61 -25.39
CA MET A 1 18.08 -6.09 -25.03
C MET A 1 17.48 -5.07 -24.09
N PRO A 2 16.25 -4.58 -24.31
CA PRO A 2 15.59 -3.74 -23.31
C PRO A 2 15.44 -4.55 -22.02
N ARG A 3 15.73 -3.93 -20.88
CA ARG A 3 15.66 -4.58 -19.56
C ARG A 3 14.18 -4.79 -19.24
N GLN A 4 13.78 -6.02 -18.94
CA GLN A 4 12.41 -6.27 -18.49
C GLN A 4 12.16 -5.49 -17.18
N PRO A 5 11.02 -4.78 -17.03
CA PRO A 5 10.69 -4.13 -15.77
C PRO A 5 10.62 -5.19 -14.66
N VAL A 6 11.30 -4.93 -13.54
CA VAL A 6 11.39 -5.88 -12.42
C VAL A 6 10.12 -5.83 -11.56
N LEU A 7 9.48 -4.66 -11.53
CA LEU A 7 8.21 -4.44 -10.86
C LEU A 7 7.10 -4.31 -11.93
N ASP A 8 6.13 -5.20 -11.88
CA ASP A 8 4.95 -5.19 -12.75
C ASP A 8 3.66 -5.29 -11.93
N ALA A 9 2.51 -5.23 -12.60
CA ALA A 9 1.19 -5.33 -11.96
C ALA A 9 1.02 -6.61 -11.12
N GLN A 10 1.62 -7.73 -11.53
CA GLN A 10 1.54 -9.00 -10.80
C GLN A 10 2.42 -8.97 -9.55
N VAL A 11 3.60 -8.35 -9.61
CA VAL A 11 4.46 -8.12 -8.45
C VAL A 11 3.75 -7.23 -7.44
N ALA A 12 3.14 -6.12 -7.88
CA ALA A 12 2.37 -5.23 -7.01
C ALA A 12 1.19 -5.94 -6.33
N LEU A 13 0.45 -6.77 -7.07
CA LEU A 13 -0.64 -7.56 -6.50
C LEU A 13 -0.13 -8.57 -5.47
N ARG A 14 0.96 -9.28 -5.76
CA ARG A 14 1.60 -10.19 -4.79
C ARG A 14 2.06 -9.46 -3.54
N TRP A 15 2.63 -8.26 -3.70
CA TRP A 15 3.02 -7.43 -2.57
C TRP A 15 1.80 -7.03 -1.72
N CYS A 16 0.69 -6.62 -2.33
CA CYS A 16 -0.54 -6.28 -1.59
C CYS A 16 -1.04 -7.47 -0.75
N ARG A 17 -1.09 -8.66 -1.34
CA ARG A 17 -1.50 -9.89 -0.63
C ARG A 17 -0.55 -10.24 0.52
N ALA A 18 0.76 -10.21 0.26
CA ALA A 18 1.76 -10.49 1.29
C ALA A 18 1.71 -9.48 2.45
N ALA A 19 1.47 -8.20 2.16
CA ALA A 19 1.31 -7.17 3.17
C ALA A 19 0.02 -7.37 3.98
N LEU A 20 -1.08 -7.78 3.34
CA LEU A 20 -2.32 -8.13 4.03
C LEU A 20 -2.13 -9.30 4.99
N ASP A 21 -1.48 -10.38 4.53
CA ASP A 21 -1.17 -11.56 5.36
C ASP A 21 -0.28 -11.17 6.55
N ALA A 22 0.78 -10.39 6.31
CA ALA A 22 1.67 -9.92 7.37
C ALA A 22 0.96 -9.05 8.41
N LEU A 23 0.03 -8.18 7.97
CA LEU A 23 -0.79 -7.38 8.89
C LEU A 23 -1.82 -8.22 9.64
N ALA A 24 -2.32 -9.30 9.06
CA ALA A 24 -3.19 -10.24 9.76
C ALA A 24 -2.44 -10.92 10.91
N ASP A 25 -1.23 -11.40 10.64
CA ASP A 25 -0.38 -12.08 11.63
C ASP A 25 0.10 -11.13 12.74
N ALA A 26 0.46 -9.89 12.40
CA ALA A 26 0.98 -8.91 13.34
C ALA A 26 -0.10 -8.08 14.05
N ARG A 27 -1.39 -8.26 13.71
CA ARG A 27 -2.50 -7.41 14.17
C ARG A 27 -2.52 -7.22 15.68
N GLU A 28 -2.55 -8.32 16.42
CA GLU A 28 -2.65 -8.30 17.89
C GLU A 28 -1.40 -7.70 18.54
N GLU A 29 -0.22 -7.96 17.97
CA GLU A 29 1.04 -7.38 18.43
C GLU A 29 1.04 -5.86 18.24
N ILE A 30 0.60 -5.37 17.08
CA ILE A 30 0.51 -3.93 16.78
C ILE A 30 -0.55 -3.26 17.66
N ASP A 31 -1.72 -3.88 17.85
CA ASP A 31 -2.76 -3.39 18.76
C ASP A 31 -2.21 -3.25 20.20
N ALA A 32 -1.32 -4.16 20.62
CA ALA A 32 -0.68 -4.11 21.93
C ALA A 32 0.45 -3.07 22.06
N LEU A 33 1.04 -2.60 20.96
CA LEU A 33 2.06 -1.54 20.98
C LEU A 33 1.49 -0.15 21.27
N ASN A 34 0.22 0.11 20.94
CA ASN A 34 -0.37 1.43 21.15
C ASN A 34 -0.76 1.66 22.62
N VAL A 35 0.22 2.09 23.43
CA VAL A 35 0.07 2.22 24.89
C VAL A 35 -0.02 3.66 25.40
N TYR A 36 -0.22 4.69 24.54
CA TYR A 36 -0.18 6.09 24.98
C TYR A 36 -1.22 7.02 24.30
N PRO A 37 -1.89 7.95 25.03
CA PRO A 37 -2.07 8.02 26.48
C PRO A 37 -3.18 7.09 27.00
N VAL A 38 -4.02 6.55 26.11
CA VAL A 38 -5.06 5.54 26.39
C VAL A 38 -4.99 4.51 25.27
N PRO A 39 -4.83 3.20 25.56
CA PRO A 39 -4.86 2.16 24.54
C PRO A 39 -6.28 2.07 23.97
N ASP A 40 -6.45 2.47 22.71
CA ASP A 40 -7.65 2.15 21.91
C ASP A 40 -7.61 0.70 21.41
N GLY A 41 -6.41 0.10 21.34
CA GLY A 41 -6.20 -1.31 21.02
C GLY A 41 -6.67 -1.68 19.62
N ASP A 42 -6.69 -0.72 18.71
CA ASP A 42 -7.28 -0.89 17.37
C ASP A 42 -6.33 -0.51 16.22
N THR A 43 -5.07 -0.15 16.50
CA THR A 43 -4.11 0.29 15.47
C THR A 43 -3.83 -0.81 14.44
N GLY A 44 -3.43 -2.01 14.87
CA GLY A 44 -3.24 -3.16 14.00
C GLY A 44 -4.52 -3.55 13.26
N THR A 45 -5.66 -3.52 13.97
CA THR A 45 -6.98 -3.73 13.36
C THR A 45 -7.27 -2.74 12.23
N ASN A 46 -6.99 -1.46 12.46
CA ASN A 46 -7.20 -0.37 11.51
C ASN A 46 -6.28 -0.52 10.29
N LEU A 47 -5.02 -0.89 10.47
CA LEU A 47 -4.07 -1.16 9.38
C LEU A 47 -4.52 -2.35 8.53
N TYR A 48 -4.90 -3.46 9.17
CA TYR A 48 -5.38 -4.66 8.46
C TYR A 48 -6.60 -4.35 7.58
N LEU A 49 -7.65 -3.72 8.12
CA LEU A 49 -8.87 -3.41 7.37
C LEU A 49 -8.62 -2.40 6.23
N THR A 50 -7.69 -1.48 6.44
CA THR A 50 -7.26 -0.53 5.40
C THR A 50 -6.52 -1.27 4.27
N MET A 51 -5.60 -2.17 4.60
CA MET A 51 -4.87 -2.98 3.62
C MET A 51 -5.78 -3.98 2.90
N GLU A 52 -6.79 -4.52 3.57
CA GLU A 52 -7.80 -5.40 2.98
C GLU A 52 -8.55 -4.67 1.87
N SER A 53 -9.00 -3.44 2.14
CA SER A 53 -9.66 -2.58 1.15
C SER A 53 -8.74 -2.21 -0.01
N ALA A 54 -7.46 -1.94 0.27
CA ALA A 54 -6.46 -1.68 -0.75
C ALA A 54 -6.25 -2.90 -1.67
N THR A 55 -6.13 -4.09 -1.06
CA THR A 55 -5.88 -5.35 -1.77
C THR A 55 -7.04 -5.74 -2.67
N GLN A 56 -8.29 -5.60 -2.19
CA GLN A 56 -9.48 -5.84 -3.00
C GLN A 56 -9.54 -4.91 -4.23
N ALA A 57 -9.20 -3.64 -4.06
CA ALA A 57 -9.14 -2.69 -5.18
C ALA A 57 -8.02 -3.03 -6.18
N ALA A 58 -6.85 -3.45 -5.67
CA ALA A 58 -5.72 -3.90 -6.50
C ALA A 58 -6.09 -5.15 -7.32
N GLU A 59 -6.77 -6.12 -6.71
CA GLU A 59 -7.26 -7.33 -7.38
C GLU A 59 -8.23 -7.01 -8.51
N ALA A 60 -9.21 -6.14 -8.25
CA ALA A 60 -10.16 -5.70 -9.26
C ALA A 60 -9.46 -5.01 -10.45
N ALA A 61 -8.44 -4.19 -10.18
CA ALA A 61 -7.68 -3.51 -11.23
C ALA A 61 -6.80 -4.46 -12.04
N ALA A 62 -6.15 -5.42 -11.39
CA ALA A 62 -5.28 -6.42 -12.01
C ALA A 62 -6.07 -7.46 -12.83
N GLY A 63 -7.37 -7.62 -12.58
CA GLY A 63 -8.27 -8.47 -13.37
C GLY A 63 -8.66 -7.90 -14.73
N ARG A 64 -8.25 -6.66 -15.06
CA ARG A 64 -8.45 -6.04 -16.38
C ARG A 64 -7.38 -6.52 -17.37
N GLU A 65 -7.75 -6.67 -18.63
CA GLU A 65 -6.77 -6.94 -19.70
C GLU A 65 -5.73 -5.81 -19.74
N ASP A 66 -4.45 -6.17 -19.90
CA ASP A 66 -3.31 -5.25 -20.00
C ASP A 66 -3.14 -4.25 -18.84
N ALA A 67 -3.58 -4.61 -17.62
CA ALA A 67 -3.40 -3.77 -16.44
C ALA A 67 -1.93 -3.41 -16.18
N ALA A 68 -1.62 -2.11 -16.17
CA ALA A 68 -0.29 -1.59 -15.86
C ALA A 68 0.01 -1.61 -14.36
N LEU A 69 1.28 -1.49 -13.99
CA LEU A 69 1.69 -1.33 -12.58
C LEU A 69 1.02 -0.11 -11.94
N SER A 70 1.06 1.02 -12.64
CA SER A 70 0.47 2.29 -12.21
C SER A 70 -1.04 2.18 -11.95
N ASP A 71 -1.76 1.42 -12.78
CA ASP A 71 -3.17 1.11 -12.59
C ASP A 71 -3.45 0.38 -11.27
N VAL A 72 -2.70 -0.69 -10.99
CA VAL A 72 -2.87 -1.51 -9.79
C VAL A 72 -2.50 -0.72 -8.55
N MET A 73 -1.38 0.00 -8.57
CA MET A 73 -0.93 0.81 -7.43
C MET A 73 -1.88 1.98 -7.15
N ALA A 74 -2.39 2.65 -8.19
CA ALA A 74 -3.37 3.71 -8.03
C ALA A 74 -4.71 3.18 -7.50
N ALA A 75 -5.13 1.98 -7.92
CA ALA A 75 -6.31 1.34 -7.37
C ALA A 75 -6.12 0.95 -5.90
N ALA A 76 -4.96 0.38 -5.53
CA ALA A 76 -4.62 0.05 -4.16
C ALA A 76 -4.67 1.28 -3.25
N ALA A 77 -4.03 2.39 -3.65
CA ALA A 77 -4.05 3.65 -2.91
C ALA A 77 -5.47 4.22 -2.73
N ARG A 78 -6.31 4.17 -3.79
CA ARG A 78 -7.71 4.59 -3.69
C ARG A 78 -8.52 3.68 -2.77
N GLY A 79 -8.32 2.37 -2.85
CA GLY A 79 -8.96 1.38 -1.98
C GLY A 79 -8.59 1.59 -0.51
N ALA A 80 -7.32 1.86 -0.23
CA ALA A 80 -6.85 2.22 1.11
C ALA A 80 -7.53 3.49 1.62
N LEU A 81 -7.58 4.56 0.82
CA LEU A 81 -8.18 5.82 1.23
C LEU A 81 -9.67 5.71 1.53
N LEU A 82 -10.43 4.98 0.70
CA LEU A 82 -11.86 4.77 0.89
C LEU A 82 -12.17 3.79 2.03
N GLY A 83 -11.27 2.83 2.27
CA GLY A 83 -11.40 1.81 3.29
C GLY A 83 -10.82 2.17 4.65
N ALA A 84 -10.08 3.29 4.74
CA ALA A 84 -9.32 3.70 5.91
C ALA A 84 -10.15 3.70 7.19
N ARG A 85 -9.59 3.13 8.26
CA ARG A 85 -10.22 3.05 9.59
C ARG A 85 -9.38 3.77 10.63
N GLY A 86 -10.03 4.63 11.40
CA GLY A 86 -9.36 5.44 12.43
C GLY A 86 -8.24 6.31 11.88
N ASN A 87 -7.46 6.91 12.77
CA ASN A 87 -6.34 7.78 12.39
C ASN A 87 -5.19 6.97 11.76
N SER A 88 -4.89 5.80 12.32
CA SER A 88 -3.81 4.92 11.84
C SER A 88 -4.08 4.44 10.40
N GLY A 89 -5.32 4.09 10.07
CA GLY A 89 -5.70 3.72 8.70
C GLY A 89 -5.62 4.88 7.73
N VAL A 90 -6.01 6.10 8.15
CA VAL A 90 -5.87 7.30 7.30
C VAL A 90 -4.40 7.58 6.99
N ILE A 91 -3.53 7.61 8.00
CA ILE A 91 -2.09 7.85 7.82
C ILE A 91 -1.49 6.77 6.91
N PHE A 92 -1.84 5.51 7.12
CA PHE A 92 -1.38 4.41 6.30
C PHE A 92 -1.85 4.53 4.84
N ALA A 93 -3.10 4.95 4.61
CA ALA A 93 -3.60 5.24 3.26
C ALA A 93 -2.83 6.37 2.58
N GLN A 94 -2.41 7.41 3.31
CA GLN A 94 -1.55 8.47 2.75
C GLN A 94 -0.18 7.93 2.35
N MET A 95 0.42 7.07 3.17
CA MET A 95 1.69 6.42 2.85
C MET A 95 1.56 5.57 1.57
N LEU A 96 0.50 4.74 1.47
CA LEU A 96 0.23 3.94 0.27
C LEU A 96 0.01 4.79 -0.98
N ARG A 97 -0.62 5.96 -0.84
CA ARG A 97 -0.74 6.92 -1.94
C ARG A 97 0.62 7.46 -2.37
N GLY A 98 1.49 7.82 -1.43
CA GLY A 98 2.85 8.28 -1.75
C GLY A 98 3.65 7.22 -2.50
N VAL A 99 3.53 5.94 -2.09
CA VAL A 99 4.12 4.81 -2.82
C VAL A 99 3.55 4.72 -4.25
N ALA A 100 2.23 4.77 -4.40
CA ALA A 100 1.59 4.68 -5.71
C ALA A 100 1.96 5.84 -6.65
N GLY A 101 2.12 7.05 -6.10
CA GLY A 101 2.51 8.24 -6.87
C GLY A 101 3.86 8.10 -7.57
N ALA A 102 4.82 7.41 -6.96
CA ALA A 102 6.14 7.19 -7.56
C ALA A 102 6.13 6.21 -8.75
N PHE A 103 5.19 5.26 -8.77
CA PHE A 103 5.03 4.33 -9.90
C PHE A 103 4.17 4.89 -11.04
N GLY A 104 3.35 5.92 -10.77
CA GLY A 104 2.57 6.61 -11.81
C GLY A 104 3.41 7.57 -12.68
N ASP A 105 4.56 8.02 -12.18
CA ASP A 105 5.43 9.01 -12.83
C ASP A 105 6.57 8.36 -13.67
N GLN A 106 6.67 7.02 -13.72
CA GLN A 106 7.82 6.27 -14.24
C GLN A 106 7.40 4.97 -14.98
N ASP A 107 6.69 5.05 -16.11
CA ASP A 107 6.25 3.83 -16.82
C ASP A 107 7.42 2.98 -17.41
N ASP A 108 8.59 3.58 -17.67
CA ASP A 108 9.72 2.90 -18.33
C ASP A 108 10.83 2.40 -17.38
N ASP A 109 10.89 2.86 -16.13
CA ASP A 109 11.98 2.54 -15.17
C ASP A 109 11.44 2.02 -13.82
N ASN A 110 10.66 0.94 -13.88
CA ASN A 110 10.12 0.24 -12.71
C ASN A 110 11.17 -0.65 -12.02
N ASP A 111 12.16 -0.01 -11.40
CA ASP A 111 13.33 -0.64 -10.80
C ASP A 111 13.52 -0.33 -9.30
N ALA A 112 14.64 -0.80 -8.73
CA ALA A 112 14.92 -0.62 -7.30
C ALA A 112 15.05 0.87 -6.90
N SER A 113 15.50 1.73 -7.81
CA SER A 113 15.63 3.17 -7.58
C SER A 113 14.24 3.82 -7.53
N ALA A 114 13.34 3.41 -8.41
CA ALA A 114 11.94 3.85 -8.38
C ALA A 114 11.26 3.44 -7.06
N LEU A 115 11.49 2.21 -6.59
CA LEU A 115 10.99 1.78 -5.28
C LEU A 115 11.58 2.61 -4.13
N ALA A 116 12.88 2.93 -4.15
CA ALA A 116 13.49 3.78 -3.12
C ALA A 116 12.85 5.17 -3.09
N ALA A 117 12.68 5.82 -4.24
CA ALA A 117 12.00 7.10 -4.36
C ALA A 117 10.53 7.03 -3.88
N ALA A 118 9.85 5.91 -4.15
CA ALA A 118 8.49 5.66 -3.67
C ALA A 118 8.40 5.65 -2.14
N LEU A 119 9.35 5.00 -1.47
CA LEU A 119 9.41 4.93 -0.02
C LEU A 119 9.75 6.30 0.60
N GLU A 120 10.66 7.06 -0.01
CA GLU A 120 10.99 8.42 0.44
C GLU A 120 9.77 9.35 0.33
N ARG A 121 9.03 9.28 -0.78
CA ARG A 121 7.81 10.07 -0.97
C ARG A 121 6.71 9.67 0.00
N ALA A 122 6.51 8.36 0.22
CA ALA A 122 5.55 7.86 1.21
C ALA A 122 5.86 8.36 2.62
N ALA A 123 7.15 8.39 2.99
CA ALA A 123 7.58 8.93 4.27
C ALA A 123 7.28 10.42 4.40
N ALA A 124 7.42 11.21 3.32
CA ALA A 124 7.07 12.63 3.33
C ALA A 124 5.55 12.87 3.38
N GLU A 125 4.75 12.09 2.65
CA GLU A 125 3.29 12.24 2.58
C GLU A 125 2.56 11.73 3.83
N GLY A 126 3.17 10.83 4.62
CA GLY A 126 2.58 10.34 5.87
C GLY A 126 2.43 11.40 6.98
N TRP A 127 3.05 12.58 6.81
CA TRP A 127 3.03 13.69 7.78
C TRP A 127 2.35 14.96 7.26
N ALA A 128 1.80 14.94 6.04
CA ALA A 128 1.16 16.08 5.39
C ALA A 128 -0.37 16.03 5.55
#